data_AF-A0A3D2EK35-F1
#
_entry.id   AF-A0A3D2EK35-F1
#
_cell.length_a   1.000
_cell.length_b   1.000
_cell.length_c   1.000
_cell.angle_alpha   90.00
_cell.angle_beta   90.00
_cell.angle_gamma   90.00
#
_symmetry.space_group_name_H-M   'P 1'
#
loop_
_entity.id
_entity.type
_entity.pdbx_description
1 polymer ?
#
loop_
_entity_poly.entity_id
_entity_poly.type
_entity_poly.pdbx_seq_one_letter_code
_entity_poly.pdbx_strand_id
1 'polypeptide(L)'
;MFEEISFPEREYEAIQNYLNKLGYCYTTRVYKEIGKYKVGELYTAPWGDILKIDEVKTYWKVSERPFYDEMTDDEKIEIRKLPIFFC
;
A
#
# COMPACT_ATOMS: atom_id res chain seq x y z
N MET A 1 -7.76 14.17 15.98
CA MET A 1 -7.92 12.72 15.78
C MET A 1 -7.43 12.45 14.37
N PHE A 2 -6.38 11.65 14.19
CA PHE A 2 -5.88 11.33 12.84
C PHE A 2 -6.88 10.41 12.13
N GLU A 3 -6.94 10.51 10.80
CA GLU A 3 -7.72 9.56 9.99
C GLU A 3 -7.05 8.19 10.05
N GLU A 4 -7.85 7.12 9.95
CA GLU A 4 -7.31 5.75 9.96
C GLU A 4 -6.90 5.32 8.56
N ILE A 5 -5.70 4.74 8.46
CA ILE A 5 -5.31 3.95 7.31
C ILE A 5 -5.60 2.48 7.62
N SER A 6 -6.48 1.85 6.83
CA SER A 6 -6.76 0.43 6.98
C SER A 6 -5.66 -0.38 6.31
N PHE A 7 -5.43 -1.61 6.72
CA PHE A 7 -4.67 -2.62 5.96
C PHE A 7 -5.38 -3.97 6.09
N PRO A 8 -5.12 -4.94 5.19
CA PRO A 8 -5.53 -6.32 5.43
C PRO A 8 -4.82 -6.90 6.66
N GLU A 9 -5.54 -7.48 7.61
CA GLU A 9 -4.97 -7.99 8.89
C GLU A 9 -3.79 -8.95 8.69
N ARG A 10 -3.88 -9.83 7.69
CA ARG A 10 -2.81 -10.78 7.33
C ARG A 10 -1.48 -10.12 6.93
N GLU A 11 -1.50 -8.82 6.60
CA GLU A 11 -0.32 -8.07 6.15
C GLU A 11 0.30 -7.23 7.28
N TYR A 12 -0.33 -7.14 8.47
CA TYR A 12 0.12 -6.27 9.56
C TYR A 12 1.55 -6.59 9.98
N GLU A 13 1.83 -7.88 10.24
CA GLU A 13 3.15 -8.33 10.66
C GLU A 13 4.23 -8.00 9.60
N ALA A 14 3.91 -8.18 8.31
CA ALA A 14 4.83 -7.86 7.23
C ALA A 14 5.10 -6.36 7.16
N ILE A 15 4.06 -5.52 7.23
CA ILE A 15 4.19 -4.06 7.19
C ILE A 15 4.99 -3.56 8.40
N GLN A 16 4.66 -4.01 9.61
CA GLN A 16 5.40 -3.67 10.83
C GLN A 16 6.87 -4.09 10.71
N ASN A 17 7.16 -5.28 10.16
CA ASN A 17 8.52 -5.72 9.92
C ASN A 17 9.28 -4.83 8.93
N TYR A 18 8.65 -4.40 7.83
CA TYR A 18 9.26 -3.46 6.89
C TYR A 18 9.52 -2.10 7.54
N LEU A 19 8.54 -1.55 8.25
CA LEU A 19 8.67 -0.28 8.97
C LEU A 19 9.80 -0.34 10.01
N ASN A 20 9.87 -1.40 10.80
CA ASN A 20 10.91 -1.56 11.83
C ASN A 20 12.31 -1.74 11.24
N LYS A 21 12.44 -2.42 10.09
CA LYS A 21 13.74 -2.70 9.46
C LYS A 21 14.26 -1.56 8.58
N LEU A 22 13.37 -0.96 7.80
CA LEU A 22 13.71 0.00 6.74
C LEU A 22 13.31 1.44 7.09
N GLY A 23 12.43 1.64 8.07
CA GLY A 23 11.85 2.95 8.38
C GLY A 23 10.75 3.40 7.42
N TYR A 24 10.44 2.60 6.39
CA TYR A 24 9.37 2.86 5.42
C TYR A 24 8.77 1.54 4.90
N CYS A 25 7.59 1.63 4.30
CA CYS A 25 6.90 0.53 3.65
C CYS A 25 6.17 1.07 2.41
N TYR A 26 6.18 0.32 1.31
CA TYR A 26 5.34 0.58 0.15
C TYR A 26 4.19 -0.42 0.16
N THR A 27 2.97 0.05 -0.12
CA THR A 27 1.79 -0.82 -0.12
C THR A 27 0.93 -0.63 -1.36
N THR A 28 0.18 -1.68 -1.66
CA THR A 28 -0.73 -1.74 -2.78
C THR A 28 -2.15 -1.58 -2.29
N ARG A 29 -2.94 -0.65 -2.84
CA ARG A 29 -4.34 -0.44 -2.43
C ARG A 29 -5.31 -0.80 -3.56
N VAL A 30 -6.60 -0.76 -3.29
CA VAL A 30 -7.64 -1.01 -4.32
C VAL A 30 -8.15 0.29 -4.90
N TYR A 31 -8.73 0.24 -6.11
CA TYR A 31 -9.22 1.45 -6.80
C TYR A 31 -10.21 2.32 -6.05
N LYS A 32 -10.97 1.73 -5.13
CA LYS A 32 -11.94 2.47 -4.31
C LYS A 32 -11.27 3.39 -3.29
N GLU A 33 -9.95 3.30 -3.14
CA GLU A 33 -9.16 4.09 -2.19
C GLU A 33 -8.38 5.23 -2.82
N ILE A 34 -8.52 5.43 -4.14
CA ILE A 34 -7.93 6.58 -4.82
C ILE A 34 -8.36 7.88 -4.14
N GLY A 35 -7.39 8.72 -3.81
CA GLY A 35 -7.62 10.03 -3.21
C GLY A 35 -7.94 10.01 -1.72
N LYS A 36 -7.99 8.84 -1.07
CA LYS A 36 -8.14 8.75 0.40
C LYS A 36 -6.89 9.25 1.12
N TYR A 37 -5.71 8.92 0.59
CA TYR A 37 -4.43 9.23 1.21
C TYR A 37 -3.76 10.41 0.52
N LYS A 38 -3.22 11.35 1.30
CA LYS A 38 -2.57 12.56 0.80
C LYS A 38 -1.13 12.62 1.28
N VAL A 39 -0.23 12.98 0.37
CA VAL A 39 1.19 13.17 0.68
C VAL A 39 1.37 14.24 1.75
N GLY A 40 2.19 13.94 2.75
CA GLY A 40 2.47 14.81 3.90
C GLY A 40 1.55 14.61 5.09
N GLU A 41 0.39 13.98 4.91
CA GLU A 41 -0.59 13.74 5.98
C GLU A 41 -0.20 12.54 6.87
N LEU A 42 -0.73 12.56 8.09
CA LEU A 42 -0.51 11.54 9.12
C LEU A 42 -1.78 10.72 9.32
N TYR A 43 -1.62 9.40 9.37
CA TYR A 43 -2.71 8.44 9.55
C TYR A 43 -2.38 7.46 10.67
N THR A 44 -3.41 7.04 11.41
CA THR A 44 -3.26 5.99 12.43
C THR A 44 -3.45 4.62 11.76
N ALA A 45 -2.47 3.75 11.92
CA ALA A 45 -2.56 2.36 11.51
C ALA A 45 -3.43 1.56 12.49
N PRO A 46 -4.01 0.41 12.08
CA PRO A 46 -4.91 -0.37 12.93
C PRO A 46 -4.24 -0.94 14.18
N TRP A 47 -2.91 -1.07 14.17
CA TRP A 47 -2.10 -1.49 15.33
C TRP A 47 -1.62 -0.32 16.21
N GLY A 48 -2.03 0.92 15.91
CA GLY A 48 -1.82 2.10 16.76
C GLY A 48 -0.67 3.02 16.36
N ASP A 49 0.18 2.64 15.42
CA ASP A 49 1.27 3.50 14.94
C ASP A 49 0.76 4.68 14.12
N ILE A 50 1.50 5.79 14.13
CA ILE A 50 1.24 6.94 13.26
C ILE A 50 2.16 6.86 12.05
N LEU A 51 1.57 6.80 10.86
CA LEU A 51 2.27 6.71 9.59
C LEU A 51 2.14 8.03 8.82
N LYS A 52 3.24 8.50 8.23
CA LYS A 52 3.24 9.61 7.30
C LYS A 52 3.22 9.07 5.87
N ILE A 53 2.34 9.61 5.03
CA ILE A 53 2.36 9.31 3.60
C ILE A 53 3.43 10.17 2.95
N ASP A 54 4.51 9.54 2.49
CA ASP A 54 5.62 10.24 1.83
C ASP A 54 5.37 10.38 0.31
N GLU A 55 4.74 9.39 -0.29
CA GLU A 55 4.44 9.37 -1.72
C GLU A 55 3.09 8.69 -1.98
N VAL A 56 2.41 9.14 -3.05
CA VAL A 56 1.21 8.50 -3.61
C VAL A 56 1.36 8.44 -5.12
N LYS A 57 1.46 7.24 -5.69
CA LYS A 57 1.52 7.05 -7.15
C LYS A 57 0.37 6.19 -7.69
N THR A 58 -0.47 6.82 -8.51
CA THR A 58 -1.54 6.13 -9.23
C THR A 58 -1.02 5.47 -10.50
N TYR A 59 -1.23 4.16 -10.61
CA TYR A 59 -0.97 3.38 -11.82
C TYR A 59 -2.27 2.85 -12.40
N TRP A 60 -2.45 2.99 -13.71
CA TRP A 60 -3.67 2.52 -14.41
C TRP A 60 -3.51 1.13 -14.99
N LYS A 61 -2.26 0.69 -15.21
CA LYS A 61 -1.94 -0.66 -15.66
C LYS A 61 -1.05 -1.35 -14.63
N VAL A 62 -1.33 -2.62 -14.40
CA VAL A 62 -0.53 -3.46 -13.50
C VAL A 62 0.94 -3.51 -13.93
N SER A 63 1.21 -3.50 -15.23
CA SER A 63 2.57 -3.52 -15.79
C SER A 63 3.39 -2.25 -15.52
N GLU A 64 2.75 -1.16 -15.11
CA GLU A 64 3.43 0.12 -14.85
C GLU A 64 3.89 0.22 -13.39
N ARG A 65 3.54 -0.74 -12.53
CA ARG A 65 3.89 -0.71 -11.10
C ARG A 65 5.39 -0.96 -10.88
N PRO A 66 6.00 -0.35 -9.85
CA PRO A 66 7.33 -0.71 -9.39
C PRO A 66 7.39 -2.19 -9.01
N PHE A 67 8.51 -2.85 -9.27
CA PHE A 67 8.74 -4.27 -8.94
C PHE A 67 7.77 -5.26 -9.62
N TYR A 68 7.08 -4.87 -10.71
CA TYR A 68 6.27 -5.80 -11.51
C TYR A 68 7.05 -7.04 -11.95
N ASP A 69 8.32 -6.84 -12.31
CA ASP A 69 9.19 -7.88 -12.82
C ASP A 69 9.64 -8.88 -11.73
N GLU A 70 9.58 -8.48 -10.46
CA GLU A 70 9.93 -9.34 -9.32
C GLU A 70 8.78 -10.27 -8.89
N MET A 71 7.58 -10.06 -9.45
CA MET A 71 6.40 -10.84 -9.08
C MET A 71 6.29 -12.13 -9.89
N THR A 72 5.84 -13.19 -9.22
CA THR A 72 5.57 -14.49 -9.82
C THR A 72 4.39 -14.41 -10.79
N ASP A 73 4.30 -15.38 -11.70
CA ASP A 73 3.21 -15.43 -12.68
C ASP A 73 1.83 -15.59 -12.00
N ASP A 74 1.75 -16.33 -10.90
CA ASP A 74 0.53 -16.50 -10.12
C ASP A 74 0.06 -15.17 -9.50
N GLU A 75 0.98 -14.39 -8.93
CA GLU A 75 0.66 -13.06 -8.39
C GLU A 75 0.27 -12.08 -9.50
N LYS A 76 0.89 -12.18 -10.68
CA LYS A 76 0.50 -11.40 -11.87
C LYS A 76 -0.90 -11.76 -12.36
N ILE A 77 -1.28 -13.05 -12.30
CA ILE A 77 -2.62 -13.54 -12.69
C ILE A 77 -3.69 -13.05 -11.71
N GLU A 78 -3.44 -13.16 -10.40
CA GLU A 78 -4.38 -12.68 -9.38
C GLU A 78 -4.62 -11.17 -9.48
N ILE A 79 -3.58 -10.40 -9.77
CA ILE A 79 -3.70 -8.94 -9.84
C ILE A 79 -4.35 -8.48 -11.15
N ARG A 80 -4.21 -9.23 -12.25
CA ARG A 80 -4.98 -8.94 -13.49
C ARG A 80 -6.50 -9.04 -13.30
N LYS A 81 -6.97 -9.79 -12.30
CA LYS A 81 -8.41 -9.94 -12.01
C LYS A 81 -8.99 -8.77 -11.21
N LEU A 82 -8.16 -7.90 -10.65
CA LEU A 82 -8.59 -6.83 -9.74
C LEU A 82 -8.14 -5.45 -10.26
N PRO A 83 -9.00 -4.41 -10.21
CA PRO A 83 -8.55 -3.04 -10.41
C PRO A 83 -7.83 -2.58 -9.15
N ILE A 84 -6.49 -2.58 -9.18
CA ILE A 84 -5.64 -2.28 -8.03
C ILE A 84 -4.93 -0.93 -8.25
N PHE A 85 -4.90 -0.07 -7.23
CA PHE A 85 -4.37 1.30 -7.24
C PHE A 85 -3.41 1.52 -6.07
N PHE A 86 -2.23 2.06 -6.29
CA PHE A 86 -1.22 2.20 -5.24
C PHE A 86 -1.18 3.63 -4.67
N CYS A 87 -0.84 3.74 -3.38
CA CYS A 87 -0.31 4.95 -2.76
C CYS A 87 1.16 4.67 -2.47
#